data_AF-A0A8B6M379-F1
#
_entry.id   AF-A0A8B6M379-F1
#
_cell.length_a   1.000
_cell.length_b   1.000
_cell.length_c   1.000
_cell.angle_alpha   90.00
_cell.angle_beta   90.00
_cell.angle_gamma   90.00
#
_symmetry.space_group_name_H-M   'P 1'
#
loop_
_entity.id
_entity.type
_entity.pdbx_description
1 polymer ?
#
loop_
_entity_poly.entity_id
_entity_poly.type
_entity_poly.pdbx_seq_one_letter_code
_entity_poly.pdbx_strand_id
1 'polypeptide(L)'
;MRRRPPHVPKRRRAAEAIAAFAAPLAGATPCRGRRILRFRSFLLGSWHLYKLGSDHPADDRADGSPTKHIRVARMSDSIIQKIDAAPARPLLPDRLVSGYEAFLGGRFAREQDRFHHLAEKGQNPRILLIGCCDSRVSPEVIFDAGPGEIFVARNVANLVPPYSPNDDLHGTSAALEYAVLGLRVEHIVILGHARCGGVRAYAEADFDPYQKPLSAGDFIGKWISLIAPAAAKIGPAAEPLDEYSERLALASIIQGLANLRTFPAIATLEKRGLLTLHGAYFGILEGKLLALDEAAGKFLPVSQDAHAAALSEPRF
;
A
#
# COMPACT_ATOMS: atom_id res chain seq x y z
N MET A 1 18.96 14.54 43.40
CA MET A 1 17.68 14.33 42.67
C MET A 1 17.89 14.58 41.18
N ARG A 2 18.02 13.53 40.35
CA ARG A 2 18.09 13.68 38.88
C ARG A 2 16.67 13.75 38.34
N ARG A 3 16.27 14.90 37.78
CA ARG A 3 14.94 15.09 37.19
C ARG A 3 14.80 14.19 35.95
N ARG A 4 13.75 13.36 35.92
CA ARG A 4 13.37 12.60 34.72
C ARG A 4 13.01 13.59 33.60
N PRO A 5 13.46 13.36 32.35
CA PRO A 5 13.04 14.17 31.22
C PRO A 5 11.54 13.97 30.96
N PRO A 6 10.83 14.98 30.42
CA PRO A 6 9.39 14.90 30.19
C PRO A 6 9.05 13.82 29.15
N HIS A 7 7.98 13.08 29.42
CA HIS A 7 7.45 12.05 28.53
C HIS A 7 6.82 12.69 27.29
N VAL A 8 7.53 12.67 26.16
CA VAL A 8 6.98 13.11 24.87
C VAL A 8 6.15 11.98 24.25
N PRO A 9 4.85 12.18 23.92
CA PRO A 9 4.01 11.15 23.31
C PRO A 9 4.59 10.64 21.99
N LYS A 10 4.51 9.33 21.72
CA LYS A 10 5.06 8.67 20.51
C LYS A 10 4.68 9.39 19.20
N ARG A 11 3.45 9.94 19.12
CA ARG A 11 2.95 10.69 17.95
C ARG A 11 3.72 12.00 17.68
N ARG A 12 4.19 12.72 18.72
CA ARG A 12 5.00 13.94 18.53
C ARG A 12 6.41 13.62 18.03
N ARG A 13 7.02 12.55 18.54
CA ARG A 13 8.34 12.08 18.07
C ARG A 13 8.33 11.68 16.60
N ALA A 14 7.25 11.07 16.13
CA ALA A 14 7.08 10.71 14.72
C ALA A 14 6.91 11.94 13.81
N ALA A 15 6.17 12.95 14.26
CA ALA A 15 6.00 14.20 13.49
C ALA A 15 7.32 15.00 13.38
N GLU A 16 8.09 15.10 14.47
CA GLU A 16 9.41 15.76 14.50
C GLU A 16 10.45 15.00 13.66
N ALA A 17 10.37 13.66 13.62
CA ALA A 17 11.21 12.80 12.79
C ALA A 17 11.06 13.07 11.30
N ILE A 18 9.83 13.23 10.82
CA ILE A 18 9.48 13.40 9.40
C ILE A 18 9.76 14.83 8.95
N ALA A 19 9.55 15.83 9.82
CA ALA A 19 9.86 17.23 9.53
C ALA A 19 11.36 17.45 9.18
N ALA A 20 12.26 16.63 9.73
CA ALA A 20 13.69 16.69 9.42
C ALA A 20 14.04 16.25 7.98
N PHE A 21 13.19 15.46 7.32
CA PHE A 21 13.38 15.01 5.93
C PHE A 21 12.69 15.91 4.90
N ALA A 22 11.74 16.75 5.32
CA ALA A 22 11.09 17.73 4.47
C ALA A 22 11.89 19.04 4.32
N ALA A 23 13.03 19.17 4.99
CA ALA A 23 13.94 20.30 4.81
C ALA A 23 14.75 20.13 3.52
N PRO A 24 14.85 21.16 2.66
CA PRO A 24 15.55 21.04 1.39
C PRO A 24 17.05 20.79 1.62
N LEU A 25 17.59 19.77 0.95
CA LEU A 25 19.03 19.58 0.79
C LEU A 25 19.60 20.81 0.06
N ALA A 26 20.23 21.71 0.81
CA ALA A 26 20.95 22.84 0.25
C ALA A 26 22.21 22.33 -0.48
N GLY A 27 22.14 22.22 -1.81
CA GLY A 27 23.30 21.77 -2.60
C GLY A 27 23.15 21.68 -4.12
N ALA A 28 22.07 22.18 -4.73
CA ALA A 28 21.92 22.17 -6.18
C ALA A 28 22.12 23.57 -6.78
N THR A 29 23.18 23.73 -7.58
CA THR A 29 23.44 24.91 -8.43
C THR A 29 22.30 25.14 -9.44
N PRO A 30 21.86 26.40 -9.67
CA PRO A 30 20.71 26.66 -10.53
C PRO A 30 21.09 26.61 -12.00
N CYS A 31 20.51 25.65 -12.74
CA CYS A 31 20.56 25.63 -14.20
C CYS A 31 19.59 26.71 -14.73
N ARG A 32 20.11 27.70 -15.47
CA ARG A 32 19.31 28.79 -16.05
C ARG A 32 18.39 28.26 -17.14
N GLY A 33 17.10 28.56 -17.01
CA GLY A 33 16.16 28.61 -18.14
C GLY A 33 15.22 27.42 -18.28
N ARG A 34 14.15 27.39 -17.47
CA ARG A 34 12.82 26.87 -17.83
C ARG A 34 11.78 27.44 -16.86
N ARG A 35 10.63 27.86 -17.39
CA ARG A 35 9.54 28.48 -16.62
C ARG A 35 9.05 27.51 -15.54
N ILE A 36 9.19 27.92 -14.28
CA ILE A 36 8.63 27.23 -13.11
C ILE A 36 7.10 27.40 -13.18
N LEU A 37 6.38 26.31 -13.51
CA LEU A 37 4.97 26.21 -13.15
C LEU A 37 4.92 26.10 -11.62
N ARG A 38 4.51 27.17 -10.94
CA ARG A 38 4.25 27.14 -9.51
C ARG A 38 3.08 26.19 -9.25
N PHE A 39 3.35 25.00 -8.72
CA PHE A 39 2.35 24.18 -8.06
C PHE A 39 1.79 24.98 -6.87
N ARG A 40 0.53 25.41 -6.96
CA ARG A 40 -0.21 25.93 -5.82
C ARG A 40 -0.39 24.78 -4.83
N SER A 41 0.37 24.83 -3.74
CA SER A 41 0.17 24.03 -2.55
C SER A 41 -1.28 24.18 -2.06
N PHE A 42 -2.07 23.11 -2.15
CA PHE A 42 -3.30 22.95 -1.38
C PHE A 42 -2.94 22.33 -0.02
N LEU A 43 -2.24 23.11 0.81
CA LEU A 43 -2.06 22.83 2.23
C LEU A 43 -2.56 24.04 3.02
N LEU A 44 -3.88 24.18 3.12
CA LEU A 44 -4.52 24.99 4.14
C LEU A 44 -5.15 24.06 5.18
N GLY A 45 -4.29 23.39 5.94
CA GLY A 45 -4.63 22.84 7.24
C GLY A 45 -4.40 23.93 8.29
N SER A 46 -5.48 24.33 8.96
CA SER A 46 -5.50 25.41 9.95
C SER A 46 -4.54 25.13 11.11
N TRP A 47 -3.53 25.97 11.29
CA TRP A 47 -2.65 25.96 12.45
C TRP A 47 -3.39 26.57 13.64
N HIS A 48 -3.87 25.74 14.58
CA HIS A 48 -4.36 26.24 15.87
C HIS A 48 -3.20 26.30 16.88
N LEU A 49 -2.75 27.52 17.15
CA LEU A 49 -1.91 27.89 18.26
C LEU A 49 -2.65 27.61 19.58
N TYR A 50 -2.06 26.77 20.42
CA TYR A 50 -2.43 26.64 21.83
C TYR A 50 -2.13 27.96 22.54
N LYS A 51 -3.17 28.66 23.02
CA LYS A 51 -3.03 29.71 24.04
C LYS A 51 -3.49 29.15 25.39
N LEU A 52 -2.60 29.27 26.37
CA LEU A 52 -2.83 28.97 27.78
C LEU A 52 -3.91 29.89 28.34
N GLY A 53 -4.77 29.32 29.19
CA GLY A 53 -5.98 29.95 29.73
C GLY A 53 -5.73 30.98 30.83
N SER A 54 -6.79 31.75 31.09
CA SER A 54 -7.07 32.40 32.36
C SER A 54 -8.58 32.40 32.58
N ASP A 55 -8.96 32.21 33.84
CA ASP A 55 -10.27 31.79 34.34
C ASP A 55 -11.35 32.89 34.40
N HIS A 56 -12.59 32.41 34.69
CA HIS A 56 -13.81 33.06 35.23
C HIS A 56 -14.91 33.52 34.25
N PRO A 57 -16.21 33.50 34.66
CA PRO A 57 -17.02 32.33 35.03
C PRO A 57 -18.37 32.28 34.25
N ALA A 58 -19.19 31.29 34.57
CA ALA A 58 -20.42 30.86 33.91
C ALA A 58 -21.50 31.95 33.68
N ASP A 59 -22.21 31.83 32.54
CA ASP A 59 -23.60 32.24 32.41
C ASP A 59 -24.35 31.25 31.49
N ASP A 60 -25.46 30.74 32.01
CA ASP A 60 -26.39 29.79 31.40
C ASP A 60 -27.25 30.50 30.36
N ARG A 61 -27.07 30.19 29.07
CA ARG A 61 -28.15 30.35 28.06
C ARG A 61 -28.12 29.22 27.05
N ALA A 62 -29.27 28.54 26.96
CA ALA A 62 -29.59 27.59 25.92
C ALA A 62 -29.42 28.23 24.53
N ASP A 63 -28.55 27.64 23.71
CA ASP A 63 -28.60 27.81 22.25
C ASP A 63 -28.81 26.44 21.60
N GLY A 64 -29.82 26.39 20.73
CA GLY A 64 -30.03 25.27 19.84
C GLY A 64 -28.97 25.32 18.76
N SER A 65 -27.88 24.57 18.96
CA SER A 65 -26.85 24.44 17.94
C SER A 65 -27.45 23.70 16.74
N PRO A 66 -27.42 24.26 15.52
CA PRO A 66 -27.78 23.51 14.34
C PRO A 66 -26.70 22.45 14.14
N THR A 67 -27.09 21.18 14.18
CA THR A 67 -26.29 20.08 13.67
C THR A 67 -25.80 20.48 12.29
N LYS A 68 -24.51 20.85 12.18
CA LYS A 68 -23.85 21.10 10.90
C LYS A 68 -23.83 19.77 10.16
N HIS A 69 -24.89 19.51 9.40
CA HIS A 69 -24.84 18.56 8.30
C HIS A 69 -23.77 19.07 7.35
N ILE A 70 -22.56 18.51 7.46
CA ILE A 70 -21.51 18.71 6.48
C ILE A 70 -22.08 18.14 5.19
N ARG A 71 -22.38 19.02 4.23
CA ARG A 71 -22.70 18.59 2.87
C ARG A 71 -21.41 18.02 2.30
N VAL A 72 -21.26 16.70 2.31
CA VAL A 72 -20.34 16.01 1.40
C VAL A 72 -20.63 16.59 0.02
N ALA A 73 -19.63 17.20 -0.63
CA ALA A 73 -19.82 17.73 -1.96
C ALA A 73 -20.29 16.57 -2.85
N ARG A 74 -21.59 16.55 -3.16
CA ARG A 74 -22.11 15.67 -4.21
C ARG A 74 -21.28 15.96 -5.46
N MET A 75 -20.93 14.90 -6.20
CA MET A 75 -20.38 15.07 -7.54
C MET A 75 -21.21 16.14 -8.23
N SER A 76 -20.59 17.26 -8.59
CA SER A 76 -21.36 18.40 -9.05
C SER A 76 -22.10 17.97 -10.32
N ASP A 77 -23.40 18.29 -10.41
CA ASP A 77 -24.20 18.02 -11.61
C ASP A 77 -23.54 18.63 -12.88
N SER A 78 -22.59 19.56 -12.70
CA SER A 78 -21.76 20.13 -13.78
C SER A 78 -20.77 19.16 -14.43
N ILE A 79 -20.44 18.03 -13.80
CA ILE A 79 -19.60 16.96 -14.41
C ILE A 79 -20.49 15.96 -15.17
N ILE A 80 -21.74 15.79 -14.73
CA ILE A 80 -22.72 14.86 -15.32
C ILE A 80 -23.40 15.56 -16.50
N GLN A 81 -22.95 15.25 -17.72
CA GLN A 81 -23.68 15.67 -18.92
C GLN A 81 -25.00 14.88 -18.98
N LYS A 82 -26.12 15.58 -19.15
CA LYS A 82 -27.40 14.94 -19.48
C LYS A 82 -27.26 14.36 -20.88
N ILE A 83 -27.27 13.03 -20.98
CA ILE A 83 -27.26 12.32 -22.25
C ILE A 83 -28.71 12.00 -22.59
N ASP A 84 -29.24 12.58 -23.66
CA ASP A 84 -30.64 12.43 -24.06
C ASP A 84 -30.95 11.07 -24.70
N ALA A 85 -29.90 10.32 -25.09
CA ALA A 85 -30.01 9.01 -25.73
C ALA A 85 -28.99 8.01 -25.18
N ALA A 86 -29.38 6.74 -25.07
CA ALA A 86 -28.47 5.68 -24.63
C ALA A 86 -27.28 5.54 -25.60
N PRO A 87 -26.05 5.30 -25.08
CA PRO A 87 -24.88 5.16 -25.93
C PRO A 87 -24.98 3.92 -26.82
N ALA A 88 -24.46 4.01 -28.04
CA ALA A 88 -24.50 2.93 -29.04
C ALA A 88 -23.69 1.67 -28.63
N ARG A 89 -22.88 1.76 -27.58
CA ARG A 89 -22.12 0.64 -26.98
C ARG A 89 -22.19 0.73 -25.46
N PRO A 90 -22.17 -0.41 -24.74
CA PRO A 90 -22.04 -0.40 -23.28
C PRO A 90 -20.81 0.38 -22.85
N LEU A 91 -20.97 1.25 -21.85
CA LEU A 91 -19.87 2.08 -21.32
C LEU A 91 -18.86 1.26 -20.51
N LEU A 92 -19.31 0.14 -19.94
CA LEU A 92 -18.52 -0.83 -19.19
C LEU A 92 -18.98 -2.25 -19.53
N PRO A 93 -18.13 -3.27 -19.36
CA PRO A 93 -18.55 -4.67 -19.47
C PRO A 93 -19.70 -5.01 -18.52
N ASP A 94 -20.67 -5.80 -18.98
CA ASP A 94 -21.89 -6.15 -18.24
C ASP A 94 -21.60 -6.75 -16.86
N ARG A 95 -20.52 -7.54 -16.75
CA ARG A 95 -20.07 -8.11 -15.48
C ARG A 95 -19.71 -7.05 -14.44
N LEU A 96 -19.12 -5.92 -14.86
CA LEU A 96 -18.79 -4.81 -13.95
C LEU A 96 -20.04 -4.01 -13.58
N VAL A 97 -20.96 -3.80 -14.52
CA VAL A 97 -22.24 -3.15 -14.27
C VAL A 97 -23.04 -3.94 -13.23
N SER A 98 -23.25 -5.24 -13.46
CA SER A 98 -23.96 -6.13 -12.54
C SER A 98 -23.28 -6.18 -11.16
N GLY A 99 -21.94 -6.15 -11.14
CA GLY A 99 -21.16 -6.10 -9.90
C GLY A 99 -21.35 -4.80 -9.13
N TYR A 100 -21.43 -3.67 -9.83
CA TYR A 100 -21.68 -2.37 -9.23
C TYR A 100 -23.11 -2.27 -8.68
N GLU A 101 -24.10 -2.80 -9.39
CA GLU A 101 -25.48 -2.90 -8.90
C GLU A 101 -25.55 -3.74 -7.60
N ALA A 102 -24.87 -4.88 -7.56
CA ALA A 102 -24.75 -5.69 -6.34
C ALA A 102 -24.01 -4.95 -5.21
N PHE A 103 -23.00 -4.14 -5.53
CA PHE A 103 -22.32 -3.30 -4.55
C PHE A 103 -23.27 -2.25 -3.95
N LEU A 104 -24.08 -1.58 -4.77
CA LEU A 104 -25.06 -0.58 -4.34
C LEU A 104 -26.11 -1.19 -3.40
N GLY A 105 -26.69 -2.33 -3.78
CA GLY A 105 -27.70 -3.03 -2.96
C GLY A 105 -27.11 -3.77 -1.76
N GLY A 106 -25.80 -4.01 -1.73
CA GLY A 106 -25.12 -4.82 -0.72
C GLY A 106 -24.19 -4.01 0.18
N ARG A 107 -22.90 -3.98 -0.16
CA ARG A 107 -21.85 -3.42 0.71
C ARG A 107 -22.00 -1.91 0.91
N PHE A 108 -22.33 -1.17 -0.14
CA PHE A 108 -22.46 0.29 -0.07
C PHE A 108 -23.55 0.70 0.92
N ALA A 109 -24.74 0.09 0.83
CA ALA A 109 -25.84 0.35 1.76
C ALA A 109 -25.47 0.02 3.21
N ARG A 110 -24.76 -1.09 3.46
CA ARG A 110 -24.32 -1.49 4.80
C ARG A 110 -23.20 -0.63 5.39
N GLU A 111 -22.33 -0.08 4.54
CA GLU A 111 -21.14 0.69 4.96
C GLU A 111 -21.27 2.19 4.62
N GLN A 112 -22.48 2.71 4.43
CA GLN A 112 -22.72 4.07 3.95
C GLN A 112 -22.08 5.13 4.86
N ASP A 113 -22.19 4.98 6.18
CA ASP A 113 -21.57 5.88 7.15
C ASP A 113 -20.04 5.90 7.04
N ARG A 114 -19.43 4.74 6.76
CA ARG A 114 -17.98 4.65 6.53
C ARG A 114 -17.59 5.39 5.26
N PHE A 115 -18.32 5.21 4.16
CA PHE A 115 -18.06 5.95 2.92
C PHE A 115 -18.23 7.47 3.10
N HIS A 116 -19.26 7.90 3.83
CA HIS A 116 -19.47 9.32 4.16
C HIS A 116 -18.29 9.85 4.98
N HIS A 117 -17.89 9.13 6.03
CA HIS A 117 -16.75 9.53 6.86
C HIS A 117 -15.45 9.66 6.05
N LEU A 118 -15.14 8.67 5.21
CA LEU A 118 -13.95 8.69 4.36
C LEU A 118 -13.98 9.82 3.32
N ALA A 119 -15.14 10.14 2.77
CA ALA A 119 -15.31 11.26 1.86
C ALA A 119 -15.07 12.62 2.54
N GLU A 120 -15.48 12.77 3.80
CA GLU A 120 -15.31 14.02 4.56
C GLU A 120 -13.93 14.20 5.18
N LYS A 121 -13.35 13.11 5.69
CA LYS A 121 -12.13 13.15 6.52
C LYS A 121 -10.89 12.65 5.79
N GLY A 122 -11.07 12.04 4.62
CA GLY A 122 -10.01 11.35 3.90
C GLY A 122 -9.69 9.99 4.50
N GLN A 123 -8.74 9.30 3.86
CA GLN A 123 -8.24 8.00 4.31
C GLN A 123 -7.11 8.15 5.35
N ASN A 124 -7.01 7.20 6.28
CA ASN A 124 -5.90 7.10 7.22
C ASN A 124 -5.53 5.63 7.52
N PRO A 125 -5.17 4.85 6.49
CA PRO A 125 -4.80 3.45 6.66
C PRO A 125 -3.51 3.34 7.48
N ARG A 126 -3.40 2.25 8.25
CA ARG A 126 -2.20 1.98 9.07
C ARG A 126 -1.23 1.03 8.39
N ILE A 127 -1.67 0.40 7.31
CA ILE A 127 -0.94 -0.65 6.59
C ILE A 127 -0.84 -0.24 5.12
N LEU A 128 0.38 -0.24 4.58
CA LEU A 128 0.62 -0.39 3.15
C LEU A 128 0.81 -1.87 2.86
N LEU A 129 0.07 -2.40 1.88
CA LEU A 129 0.24 -3.76 1.37
C LEU A 129 0.66 -3.72 -0.09
N ILE A 130 1.78 -4.37 -0.40
CA ILE A 130 2.32 -4.55 -1.75
C ILE A 130 2.02 -5.97 -2.19
N GLY A 131 1.11 -6.12 -3.16
CA GLY A 131 0.63 -7.40 -3.64
C GLY A 131 0.88 -7.63 -5.14
N CYS A 132 0.65 -8.85 -5.60
CA CYS A 132 0.78 -9.18 -7.02
C CYS A 132 -0.48 -8.73 -7.78
N CYS A 133 -0.37 -8.39 -9.06
CA CYS A 133 -1.52 -8.17 -9.96
C CYS A 133 -2.33 -9.46 -10.25
N ASP A 134 -1.90 -10.61 -9.75
CA ASP A 134 -2.61 -11.89 -9.90
C ASP A 134 -4.06 -11.81 -9.43
N SER A 135 -5.01 -12.13 -10.31
CA SER A 135 -6.44 -11.98 -10.05
C SER A 135 -6.98 -12.89 -8.93
N ARG A 136 -6.21 -13.91 -8.54
CA ARG A 136 -6.57 -14.85 -7.45
C ARG A 136 -6.20 -14.32 -6.06
N VAL A 137 -5.34 -13.30 -6.00
CA VAL A 137 -4.77 -12.79 -4.75
C VAL A 137 -5.20 -11.34 -4.57
N SER A 138 -6.41 -11.16 -4.05
CA SER A 138 -6.97 -9.85 -3.73
C SER A 138 -6.74 -9.53 -2.24
N PRO A 139 -5.85 -8.59 -1.88
CA PRO A 139 -5.53 -8.31 -0.49
C PRO A 139 -6.74 -7.97 0.38
N GLU A 140 -7.65 -7.15 -0.15
CA GLU A 140 -8.86 -6.73 0.54
C GLU A 140 -9.80 -7.91 0.83
N VAL A 141 -9.79 -8.94 -0.02
CA VAL A 141 -10.60 -10.14 0.18
C VAL A 141 -9.93 -11.09 1.17
N ILE A 142 -8.62 -11.31 1.03
CA ILE A 142 -7.85 -12.23 1.90
C ILE A 142 -7.87 -11.77 3.36
N PHE A 143 -7.78 -10.46 3.59
CA PHE A 143 -7.76 -9.87 4.93
C PHE A 143 -9.12 -9.34 5.40
N ASP A 144 -10.20 -9.58 4.65
CA ASP A 144 -11.54 -9.02 4.89
C ASP A 144 -11.51 -7.50 5.18
N ALA A 145 -10.69 -6.78 4.43
CA ALA A 145 -10.49 -5.35 4.65
C ALA A 145 -11.60 -4.52 3.97
N GLY A 146 -12.10 -3.55 4.72
CA GLY A 146 -13.03 -2.54 4.24
C GLY A 146 -12.35 -1.30 3.65
N PRO A 147 -13.14 -0.40 3.05
CA PRO A 147 -12.64 0.87 2.52
C PRO A 147 -11.84 1.67 3.56
N GLY A 148 -10.65 2.13 3.17
CA GLY A 148 -9.79 2.97 4.00
C GLY A 148 -8.96 2.26 5.06
N GLU A 149 -9.09 0.94 5.23
CA GLU A 149 -8.34 0.18 6.25
C GLU A 149 -6.91 -0.13 5.82
N ILE A 150 -6.70 -0.47 4.56
CA ILE A 150 -5.38 -0.77 3.98
C ILE A 150 -5.15 0.07 2.71
N PHE A 151 -3.93 0.56 2.54
CA PHE A 151 -3.46 1.18 1.30
C PHE A 151 -2.76 0.13 0.46
N VAL A 152 -3.21 -0.10 -0.77
CA VAL A 152 -2.75 -1.24 -1.58
C VAL A 152 -2.02 -0.76 -2.83
N ALA A 153 -0.83 -1.31 -3.06
CA ALA A 153 -0.10 -1.19 -4.32
C ALA A 153 0.04 -2.58 -4.95
N ARG A 154 -0.29 -2.72 -6.24
CA ARG A 154 -0.19 -4.00 -6.95
C ARG A 154 0.68 -3.86 -8.19
N ASN A 155 1.59 -4.82 -8.39
CA ASN A 155 2.42 -4.94 -9.58
C ASN A 155 2.68 -6.42 -9.90
N VAL A 156 3.33 -6.72 -11.02
CA VAL A 156 3.68 -8.11 -11.36
C VAL A 156 4.67 -8.66 -10.32
N ALA A 157 4.34 -9.79 -9.69
CA ALA A 157 5.16 -10.46 -8.68
C ALA A 157 5.47 -9.66 -7.40
N ASN A 158 4.63 -8.68 -7.01
CA ASN A 158 4.73 -7.97 -5.73
C ASN A 158 6.15 -7.43 -5.43
N LEU A 159 6.85 -6.95 -6.45
CA LEU A 159 8.25 -6.56 -6.38
C LEU A 159 8.40 -5.13 -5.86
N VAL A 160 9.45 -4.92 -5.09
CA VAL A 160 9.86 -3.60 -4.60
C VAL A 160 11.20 -3.26 -5.25
N PRO A 161 11.28 -2.26 -6.14
CA PRO A 161 12.56 -1.76 -6.64
C PRO A 161 13.41 -1.16 -5.52
N PRO A 162 14.74 -1.20 -5.60
CA PRO A 162 15.60 -0.45 -4.68
C PRO A 162 15.39 1.07 -4.84
N TYR A 163 15.75 1.84 -3.82
CA TYR A 163 15.70 3.30 -3.86
C TYR A 163 16.68 3.82 -4.91
N SER A 164 16.14 4.39 -5.98
CA SER A 164 16.90 4.98 -7.08
C SER A 164 16.21 6.28 -7.54
N PRO A 165 16.50 7.42 -6.89
CA PRO A 165 15.92 8.69 -7.29
C PRO A 165 16.53 9.13 -8.63
N ASN A 166 15.73 9.12 -9.68
CA ASN A 166 16.06 9.63 -11.01
C ASN A 166 14.80 10.27 -11.63
N ASP A 167 14.91 10.74 -12.88
CA ASP A 167 13.80 11.41 -13.57
C ASP A 167 12.80 10.43 -14.24
N ASP A 168 12.95 9.12 -14.02
CA ASP A 168 12.02 8.11 -14.55
C ASP A 168 10.74 8.00 -13.70
N LEU A 169 9.70 7.35 -14.26
CA LEU A 169 8.43 7.17 -13.59
C LEU A 169 8.41 5.88 -12.74
N HIS A 170 8.40 6.03 -11.41
CA HIS A 170 8.47 4.91 -10.46
C HIS A 170 7.15 4.69 -9.70
N GLY A 171 6.24 3.88 -10.27
CA GLY A 171 4.92 3.64 -9.65
C GLY A 171 4.97 3.08 -8.23
N THR A 172 5.81 2.06 -7.98
CA THR A 172 5.94 1.46 -6.64
C THR A 172 6.63 2.41 -5.64
N SER A 173 7.65 3.13 -6.07
CA SER A 173 8.35 4.11 -5.22
C SER A 173 7.46 5.30 -4.86
N ALA A 174 6.62 5.77 -5.79
CA ALA A 174 5.65 6.83 -5.53
C ALA A 174 4.56 6.38 -4.52
N ALA A 175 4.07 5.14 -4.64
CA ALA A 175 3.12 4.57 -3.68
C ALA A 175 3.74 4.44 -2.28
N LEU A 176 5.01 4.02 -2.19
CA LEU A 176 5.77 3.96 -0.94
C LEU A 176 5.93 5.33 -0.30
N GLU A 177 6.37 6.32 -1.08
CA GLU A 177 6.56 7.70 -0.60
C GLU A 177 5.24 8.26 -0.06
N TYR A 178 4.14 8.11 -0.80
CA TYR A 178 2.85 8.60 -0.37
C TYR A 178 2.34 7.88 0.90
N ALA A 179 2.47 6.55 0.96
CA ALA A 179 2.05 5.80 2.13
C ALA A 179 2.84 6.18 3.39
N VAL A 180 4.17 6.32 3.28
CA VAL A 180 5.05 6.56 4.42
C VAL A 180 5.06 8.02 4.85
N LEU A 181 5.17 8.95 3.90
CA LEU A 181 5.29 10.39 4.21
C LEU A 181 3.93 11.10 4.23
N GLY A 182 3.03 10.72 3.32
CA GLY A 182 1.68 11.29 3.21
C GLY A 182 0.71 10.70 4.24
N LEU A 183 0.50 9.39 4.19
CA LEU A 183 -0.47 8.69 5.05
C LEU A 183 0.09 8.27 6.40
N ARG A 184 1.43 8.19 6.53
CA ARG A 184 2.13 7.77 7.76
C ARG A 184 1.68 6.39 8.26
N VAL A 185 1.64 5.43 7.33
CA VAL A 185 1.42 4.02 7.66
C VAL A 185 2.45 3.55 8.70
N GLU A 186 2.04 2.60 9.54
CA GLU A 186 2.85 2.02 10.62
C GLU A 186 3.40 0.64 10.24
N HIS A 187 2.81 0.02 9.21
CA HIS A 187 3.17 -1.29 8.71
C HIS A 187 3.32 -1.28 7.18
N ILE A 188 4.36 -1.92 6.67
CA ILE A 188 4.48 -2.27 5.25
C ILE A 188 4.52 -3.79 5.15
N VAL A 189 3.61 -4.37 4.35
CA VAL A 189 3.51 -5.81 4.11
C VAL A 189 3.81 -6.09 2.64
N ILE A 190 4.77 -6.97 2.36
CA ILE A 190 4.96 -7.56 1.02
C ILE A 190 4.25 -8.90 1.00
N LEU A 191 3.18 -9.01 0.21
CA LEU A 191 2.38 -10.23 0.07
C LEU A 191 2.76 -10.95 -1.24
N GLY A 192 3.62 -11.96 -1.12
CA GLY A 192 3.82 -12.94 -2.18
C GLY A 192 2.76 -14.04 -2.16
N HIS A 193 2.80 -14.92 -3.15
CA HIS A 193 1.81 -15.99 -3.27
C HIS A 193 2.30 -17.19 -4.07
N ALA A 194 1.62 -18.32 -3.88
CA ALA A 194 1.88 -19.55 -4.62
C ALA A 194 1.56 -19.42 -6.11
N ARG A 195 2.36 -20.12 -6.93
CA ARG A 195 2.21 -20.19 -8.39
C ARG A 195 2.11 -18.82 -9.05
N CYS A 196 3.02 -17.91 -8.66
CA CYS A 196 3.09 -16.56 -9.23
C CYS A 196 3.65 -16.59 -10.66
N GLY A 197 2.86 -16.10 -11.62
CA GLY A 197 3.26 -16.06 -13.03
C GLY A 197 4.52 -15.24 -13.30
N GLY A 198 4.72 -14.12 -12.58
CA GLY A 198 5.92 -13.29 -12.75
C GLY A 198 7.20 -13.95 -12.20
N VAL A 199 7.10 -14.63 -11.06
CA VAL A 199 8.22 -15.42 -10.51
C VAL A 199 8.52 -16.61 -11.41
N ARG A 200 7.48 -17.29 -11.92
CA ARG A 200 7.63 -18.39 -12.87
C ARG A 200 8.30 -17.93 -14.17
N ALA A 201 7.88 -16.81 -14.73
CA ALA A 201 8.50 -16.24 -15.93
C ALA A 201 9.99 -15.92 -15.72
N TYR A 202 10.37 -15.44 -14.52
CA TYR A 202 11.79 -15.25 -14.20
C TYR A 202 12.52 -16.60 -14.15
N ALA A 203 11.94 -17.60 -13.47
CA ALA A 203 12.54 -18.92 -13.34
C ALA A 203 12.75 -19.62 -14.68
N GLU A 204 11.80 -19.49 -15.61
CA GLU A 204 11.92 -20.03 -16.97
C GLU A 204 13.04 -19.32 -17.74
N ALA A 205 13.13 -17.99 -17.66
CA ALA A 205 14.16 -17.22 -18.37
C ALA A 205 15.56 -17.44 -17.79
N ASP A 206 15.66 -17.69 -16.47
CA ASP A 206 16.90 -18.06 -15.78
C ASP A 206 17.35 -19.48 -16.14
N PHE A 207 16.40 -20.38 -16.44
CA PHE A 207 16.67 -21.76 -16.85
C PHE A 207 17.01 -21.90 -18.35
N ASP A 208 16.28 -21.18 -19.21
CA ASP A 208 16.50 -21.16 -20.66
C ASP A 208 16.83 -19.73 -21.15
N PRO A 209 18.12 -19.41 -21.38
CA PRO A 209 18.54 -18.07 -21.80
C PRO A 209 18.08 -17.72 -23.23
N TYR A 210 17.54 -18.67 -24.00
CA TYR A 210 17.00 -18.43 -25.34
C TYR A 210 15.51 -18.07 -25.32
N GLN A 211 14.87 -18.03 -24.16
CA GLN A 211 13.48 -17.63 -24.04
C GLN A 211 13.28 -16.20 -24.52
N LYS A 212 12.33 -16.02 -25.45
CA LYS A 212 12.06 -14.72 -26.06
C LYS A 212 11.07 -13.91 -25.20
N PRO A 213 11.28 -12.60 -25.05
CA PRO A 213 10.30 -11.70 -24.43
C PRO A 213 8.93 -11.76 -25.11
N LEU A 214 7.86 -11.48 -24.36
CA LEU A 214 6.49 -11.40 -24.88
C LEU A 214 6.29 -10.25 -25.90
N SER A 215 7.17 -9.24 -25.88
CA SER A 215 7.15 -8.14 -26.83
C SER A 215 8.55 -7.54 -26.98
N ALA A 216 8.78 -6.82 -28.08
CA ALA A 216 10.06 -6.15 -28.34
C ALA A 216 10.44 -5.10 -27.27
N GLY A 217 9.47 -4.50 -26.58
CA GLY A 217 9.73 -3.51 -25.52
C GLY A 217 10.22 -4.13 -24.20
N ASP A 218 9.92 -5.42 -23.99
CA ASP A 218 10.30 -6.24 -22.83
C ASP A 218 10.12 -5.55 -21.46
N PHE A 219 8.96 -4.96 -21.22
CA PHE A 219 8.65 -4.38 -19.91
C PHE A 219 8.64 -5.45 -18.80
N ILE A 220 8.23 -6.68 -19.13
CA ILE A 220 8.12 -7.78 -18.16
C ILE A 220 9.51 -8.29 -17.77
N GLY A 221 10.39 -8.62 -18.72
CA GLY A 221 11.74 -9.11 -18.44
C GLY A 221 12.54 -8.11 -17.62
N LYS A 222 12.50 -6.82 -18.01
CA LYS A 222 13.12 -5.73 -17.23
C LYS A 222 12.56 -5.62 -15.82
N TRP A 223 11.24 -5.74 -15.65
CA TRP A 223 10.60 -5.66 -14.34
C TRP A 223 10.95 -6.85 -13.44
N ILE A 224 10.83 -8.08 -13.95
CA ILE A 224 11.12 -9.29 -13.16
C ILE A 224 12.60 -9.48 -12.88
N SER A 225 13.51 -8.80 -13.59
CA SER A 225 14.95 -8.79 -13.29
C SER A 225 15.27 -8.36 -11.84
N LEU A 226 14.35 -7.65 -11.18
CA LEU A 226 14.43 -7.32 -9.75
C LEU A 226 14.48 -8.56 -8.84
N ILE A 227 14.12 -9.75 -9.34
CA ILE A 227 14.20 -11.05 -8.65
C ILE A 227 15.63 -11.60 -8.63
N ALA A 228 16.52 -11.14 -9.52
CA ALA A 228 17.87 -11.70 -9.66
C ALA A 228 18.69 -11.75 -8.36
N PRO A 229 18.69 -10.72 -7.49
CA PRO A 229 19.40 -10.81 -6.21
C PRO A 229 18.85 -11.87 -5.26
N ALA A 230 17.57 -12.24 -5.38
CA ALA A 230 16.97 -13.35 -4.64
C ALA A 230 17.40 -14.71 -5.23
N ALA A 231 17.37 -14.85 -6.56
CA ALA A 231 17.83 -16.06 -7.26
C ALA A 231 19.30 -16.38 -6.93
N ALA A 232 20.18 -15.38 -6.96
CA ALA A 232 21.58 -15.53 -6.62
C ALA A 232 21.84 -16.09 -5.21
N LYS A 233 20.89 -15.95 -4.27
CA LYS A 233 20.99 -16.47 -2.89
C LYS A 233 20.51 -17.92 -2.76
N ILE A 234 19.63 -18.39 -3.64
CA ILE A 234 19.03 -19.73 -3.56
C ILE A 234 19.63 -20.74 -4.55
N GLY A 235 20.51 -20.27 -5.43
CA GLY A 235 21.15 -21.05 -6.50
C GLY A 235 20.46 -20.89 -7.84
N PRO A 236 21.05 -21.42 -8.92
CA PRO A 236 20.49 -21.34 -10.26
C PRO A 236 19.14 -22.07 -10.36
N ALA A 237 18.33 -21.70 -11.34
CA ALA A 237 17.13 -22.45 -11.68
C ALA A 237 17.45 -23.93 -11.93
N ALA A 238 16.61 -24.80 -11.34
CA ALA A 238 16.71 -26.24 -11.46
C ALA A 238 15.31 -26.84 -11.53
N GLU A 239 15.19 -27.96 -12.25
CA GLU A 239 13.94 -28.72 -12.28
C GLU A 239 13.72 -29.49 -10.96
N PRO A 240 12.45 -29.66 -10.52
CA PRO A 240 11.22 -29.11 -11.10
C PRO A 240 11.09 -27.60 -10.88
N LEU A 241 10.79 -26.86 -11.96
CA LEU A 241 10.71 -25.39 -11.90
C LEU A 241 9.61 -24.86 -10.96
N ASP A 242 8.60 -25.66 -10.64
CA ASP A 242 7.55 -25.29 -9.68
C ASP A 242 8.11 -25.14 -8.26
N GLU A 243 8.92 -26.11 -7.81
CA GLU A 243 9.57 -26.08 -6.50
C GLU A 243 10.61 -24.95 -6.41
N TYR A 244 11.39 -24.75 -7.49
CA TYR A 244 12.30 -23.63 -7.58
C TYR A 244 11.56 -22.29 -7.51
N SER A 245 10.46 -22.14 -8.27
CA SER A 245 9.64 -20.93 -8.27
C SER A 245 9.04 -20.63 -6.90
N GLU A 246 8.65 -21.65 -6.14
CA GLU A 246 8.13 -21.46 -4.78
C GLU A 246 9.23 -20.94 -3.83
N ARG A 247 10.41 -21.56 -3.83
CA ARG A 247 11.57 -21.06 -3.05
C ARG A 247 11.95 -19.64 -3.47
N LEU A 248 11.91 -19.35 -4.77
CA LEU A 248 12.23 -18.04 -5.33
C LEU A 248 11.19 -16.99 -4.94
N ALA A 249 9.91 -17.34 -4.87
CA ALA A 249 8.86 -16.43 -4.40
C ALA A 249 9.10 -16.01 -2.94
N LEU A 250 9.45 -16.95 -2.06
CA LEU A 250 9.81 -16.66 -0.66
C LEU A 250 11.07 -15.79 -0.57
N ALA A 251 12.11 -16.13 -1.33
CA ALA A 251 13.35 -15.35 -1.37
C ALA A 251 13.13 -13.93 -1.92
N SER A 252 12.22 -13.76 -2.88
CA SER A 252 11.87 -12.46 -3.48
C SER A 252 11.17 -11.55 -2.48
N ILE A 253 10.34 -12.09 -1.58
CA ILE A 253 9.75 -11.31 -0.47
C ILE A 253 10.87 -10.77 0.42
N ILE A 254 11.82 -11.62 0.83
CA ILE A 254 12.96 -11.23 1.67
C ILE A 254 13.80 -10.16 0.96
N GLN A 255 14.06 -10.32 -0.35
CA GLN A 255 14.77 -9.31 -1.14
C GLN A 255 13.99 -8.00 -1.23
N GLY A 256 12.65 -8.05 -1.33
CA GLY A 256 11.80 -6.88 -1.29
C GLY A 256 11.91 -6.12 0.03
N LEU A 257 11.96 -6.82 1.17
CA LEU A 257 12.21 -6.20 2.47
C LEU A 257 13.59 -5.53 2.54
N ALA A 258 14.62 -6.16 1.98
CA ALA A 258 15.94 -5.54 1.85
C ALA A 258 15.89 -4.27 0.99
N ASN A 259 15.14 -4.29 -0.12
CA ASN A 259 14.96 -3.12 -0.99
C ASN A 259 14.20 -1.99 -0.28
N LEU A 260 13.16 -2.29 0.51
CA LEU A 260 12.48 -1.28 1.34
C LEU A 260 13.44 -0.53 2.27
N ARG A 261 14.43 -1.22 2.83
CA ARG A 261 15.45 -0.63 3.72
C ARG A 261 16.48 0.23 3.01
N THR A 262 16.49 0.26 1.67
CA THR A 262 17.28 1.21 0.91
C THR A 262 16.63 2.60 0.84
N PHE A 263 15.33 2.72 1.13
CA PHE A 263 14.63 4.00 1.19
C PHE A 263 14.96 4.74 2.50
N PRO A 264 15.54 5.95 2.46
CA PRO A 264 16.03 6.63 3.67
C PRO A 264 14.96 6.86 4.75
N ALA A 265 13.75 7.22 4.35
CA ALA A 265 12.63 7.45 5.28
C ALA A 265 12.20 6.14 5.97
N ILE A 266 12.07 5.05 5.21
CA ILE A 266 11.67 3.73 5.72
C ILE A 266 12.73 3.22 6.71
N ALA A 267 14.01 3.23 6.31
CA ALA A 267 15.11 2.80 7.17
C ALA A 267 15.17 3.59 8.48
N THR A 268 14.89 4.90 8.44
CA THR A 268 14.89 5.74 9.64
C THR A 268 13.71 5.45 10.56
N LEU A 269 12.50 5.29 9.99
CA LEU A 269 11.29 5.00 10.78
C LEU A 269 11.32 3.59 11.38
N GLU A 270 11.84 2.61 10.65
CA GLU A 270 12.04 1.24 11.14
C GLU A 270 13.01 1.22 12.32
N LYS A 271 14.18 1.85 12.20
CA LYS A 271 15.16 1.97 13.31
C LYS A 271 14.60 2.66 14.55
N ARG A 272 13.61 3.55 14.38
CA ARG A 272 12.93 4.26 15.48
C ARG A 272 11.74 3.47 16.06
N GLY A 273 11.40 2.31 15.50
CA GLY A 273 10.24 1.51 15.91
C GLY A 273 8.90 2.19 15.61
N LEU A 274 8.88 3.09 14.62
CA LEU A 274 7.67 3.80 14.17
C LEU A 274 7.04 3.18 12.92
N LEU A 275 7.80 2.35 12.22
CA LEU A 275 7.38 1.58 11.06
C LEU A 275 7.88 0.16 11.23
N THR A 276 7.09 -0.83 10.82
CA THR A 276 7.49 -2.24 10.84
C THR A 276 7.28 -2.87 9.46
N LEU A 277 8.22 -3.71 9.05
CA LEU A 277 8.22 -4.37 7.75
C LEU A 277 7.85 -5.84 7.92
N HIS A 278 7.00 -6.37 7.05
CA HIS A 278 6.44 -7.72 7.14
C HIS A 278 6.53 -8.41 5.79
N GLY A 279 7.01 -9.65 5.78
CA GLY A 279 6.89 -10.54 4.62
C GLY A 279 5.75 -11.52 4.84
N ALA A 280 4.88 -11.68 3.85
CA ALA A 280 3.77 -12.62 3.88
C ALA A 280 3.69 -13.43 2.57
N TYR A 281 3.21 -14.66 2.67
CA TYR A 281 3.03 -15.56 1.53
C TYR A 281 1.68 -16.25 1.60
N PHE A 282 0.90 -16.19 0.52
CA PHE A 282 -0.42 -16.80 0.44
C PHE A 282 -0.46 -18.03 -0.49
N GLY A 283 -0.78 -19.20 0.09
CA GLY A 283 -1.05 -20.43 -0.65
C GLY A 283 -2.47 -20.43 -1.21
N ILE A 284 -2.60 -20.28 -2.54
CA ILE A 284 -3.90 -20.12 -3.21
C ILE A 284 -4.77 -21.38 -3.09
N LEU A 285 -4.16 -22.56 -3.15
CA LEU A 285 -4.88 -23.84 -3.15
C LEU A 285 -5.47 -24.15 -1.77
N GLU A 286 -4.69 -23.97 -0.72
CA GLU A 286 -5.05 -24.33 0.66
C GLU A 286 -5.65 -23.16 1.43
N GLY A 287 -5.61 -21.93 0.89
CA GLY A 287 -5.97 -20.71 1.61
C GLY A 287 -5.07 -20.42 2.80
N LYS A 288 -3.84 -20.94 2.80
CA LYS A 288 -2.90 -20.83 3.93
C LYS A 288 -2.10 -19.53 3.84
N LEU A 289 -2.06 -18.78 4.93
CA LEU A 289 -1.22 -17.59 5.05
C LEU A 289 0.02 -17.91 5.88
N LEU A 290 1.19 -17.57 5.37
CA LEU A 290 2.46 -17.60 6.09
C LEU A 290 2.99 -16.18 6.30
N ALA A 291 3.67 -15.94 7.42
CA ALA A 291 4.39 -14.71 7.69
C ALA A 291 5.87 -15.03 7.99
N LEU A 292 6.76 -14.15 7.54
CA LEU A 292 8.19 -14.26 7.78
C LEU A 292 8.51 -13.91 9.23
N ASP A 293 9.01 -14.89 9.98
CA ASP A 293 9.84 -14.64 11.15
C ASP A 293 11.26 -14.31 10.66
N GLU A 294 11.59 -13.02 10.64
CA GLU A 294 12.87 -12.53 10.14
C GLU A 294 14.05 -12.96 11.03
N ALA A 295 13.83 -13.14 12.34
CA ALA A 295 14.87 -13.59 13.25
C ALA A 295 15.23 -15.07 13.03
N ALA A 296 14.23 -15.90 12.75
CA ALA A 296 14.43 -17.31 12.41
C ALA A 296 14.75 -17.54 10.93
N GLY A 297 14.51 -16.55 10.07
CA GLY A 297 14.62 -16.67 8.61
C GLY A 297 13.61 -17.67 8.01
N LYS A 298 12.43 -17.82 8.64
CA LYS A 298 11.44 -18.84 8.28
C LYS A 298 10.05 -18.25 8.11
N PHE A 299 9.32 -18.77 7.12
CA PHE A 299 7.89 -18.49 6.98
C PHE A 299 7.09 -19.43 7.87
N LEU A 300 6.33 -18.85 8.81
CA LEU A 300 5.52 -19.56 9.77
C LEU A 300 4.03 -19.36 9.46
N PRO A 301 3.17 -20.38 9.63
CA PRO A 301 1.75 -20.21 9.38
C PRO A 301 1.09 -19.22 10.36
N VAL A 302 0.22 -18.37 9.83
CA VAL A 302 -0.58 -17.41 10.58
C VAL A 302 -1.94 -18.03 10.90
N SER A 303 -2.40 -17.88 12.14
CA SER A 303 -3.73 -18.31 12.59
C SER A 303 -4.04 -19.79 12.28
N GLN A 304 -3.14 -20.70 12.69
CA GLN A 304 -3.25 -22.13 12.40
C GLN A 304 -4.58 -22.73 12.86
N ASP A 305 -5.03 -22.38 14.07
CA ASP A 305 -6.28 -22.92 14.61
C ASP A 305 -7.50 -22.47 13.80
N ALA A 306 -7.55 -21.21 13.37
CA ALA A 306 -8.63 -20.71 12.53
C ALA A 306 -8.60 -21.33 11.13
N HIS A 307 -7.40 -21.52 10.55
CA HIS A 307 -7.23 -22.21 9.27
C HIS A 307 -7.70 -23.66 9.34
N ALA A 308 -7.31 -24.38 10.40
CA ALA A 308 -7.74 -25.75 10.64
C ALA A 308 -9.26 -25.84 10.86
N ALA A 309 -9.84 -24.95 11.66
CA ALA A 309 -11.29 -24.91 11.90
C ALA A 309 -12.07 -24.58 10.62
N ALA A 310 -11.56 -23.72 9.75
CA ALA A 310 -12.22 -23.42 8.48
C ALA A 310 -12.23 -24.64 7.53
N LEU A 311 -11.25 -25.54 7.63
CA LEU A 311 -11.07 -26.70 6.76
C LEU A 311 -11.45 -28.03 7.43
N SER A 312 -12.01 -28.01 8.64
CA SER A 312 -12.36 -29.23 9.37
C SER A 312 -13.59 -29.95 8.80
N GLU A 313 -14.43 -29.24 8.05
CA GLU A 313 -15.54 -29.85 7.31
C GLU A 313 -15.12 -30.15 5.86
N PRO A 314 -15.45 -31.34 5.32
CA PRO A 314 -15.19 -31.66 3.92
C PRO A 314 -15.86 -30.61 3.03
N ARG A 315 -15.06 -29.89 2.25
CA ARG A 315 -15.56 -28.86 1.33
C ARG A 315 -16.03 -29.42 -0.02
N PHE A 316 -15.89 -30.73 -0.23
CA PHE A 316 -16.30 -31.50 -1.41
C PHE A 316 -16.61 -32.95 -1.02
#